data_AF-A0A945YW13-F1
#
_entry.id   AF-A0A945YW13-F1
#
_cell.length_a   1.000
_cell.length_b   1.000
_cell.length_c   1.000
_cell.angle_alpha   90.00
_cell.angle_beta   90.00
_cell.angle_gamma   90.00
#
_symmetry.space_group_name_H-M   'P 1'
#
loop_
_entity.id
_entity.type
_entity.pdbx_description
1 polymer ?
#
loop_
_entity_poly.entity_id
_entity_poly.type
_entity_poly.pdbx_seq_one_letter_code
_entity_poly.pdbx_strand_id
1 'polypeptide(L)'
;MKDLKLEISNCLNFGVPSEKLIHLVAKSARCADQEEYLAILELVHDEDLASLVMVALPGWGKVGIDQLIKFSFDNNIKLKSRTRALEAAMCISRGVIPSSGDILWLSKFWDKCKKYDLPSNLSDYCLFSLRDRLFRAFSDDYEKSSFLLVLGAKSMMYHAQPEENRKGINFLLSLVLDNQLILNSNIINKLESVINSNPKKEEEIQKLLTEHPILLDPFVNELFSKQQLGSDFITDYVVKRTNNQYVVVEIENSTDKLFNKNGSFSSNLMEAISQVRDFQAWISDNLAYAQKKLPAIKYPDGLVVIGRSSSLNDMERKRLTEENHSRRGHIKIITYDELIETAKSVHRNLVQKPLVKTSKETKSI
;
A
#
# COMPACT_ATOMS: atom_id res chain seq x y z
N MET A 1 -39.58 -9.41 -13.23
CA MET A 1 -39.95 -8.30 -12.32
C MET A 1 -40.65 -8.80 -11.05
N LYS A 2 -41.81 -9.50 -11.15
CA LYS A 2 -42.44 -10.20 -10.01
C LYS A 2 -41.77 -11.54 -9.68
N ASP A 3 -40.93 -12.05 -10.57
CA ASP A 3 -40.50 -13.46 -10.52
C ASP A 3 -39.36 -13.73 -9.55
N LEU A 4 -38.29 -12.93 -9.44
CA LEU A 4 -37.17 -13.31 -8.54
C LEU A 4 -37.55 -13.26 -7.06
N LYS A 5 -38.18 -12.18 -6.58
CA LYS A 5 -38.60 -12.09 -5.17
C LYS A 5 -39.66 -13.15 -4.83
N LEU A 6 -40.57 -13.43 -5.76
CA LEU A 6 -41.56 -14.51 -5.61
C LEU A 6 -40.90 -15.90 -5.67
N GLU A 7 -39.92 -16.11 -6.54
CA GLU A 7 -39.18 -17.37 -6.67
C GLU A 7 -38.30 -17.62 -5.46
N ILE A 8 -37.63 -16.60 -4.92
CA ILE A 8 -36.89 -16.65 -3.66
C ILE A 8 -37.88 -17.00 -2.53
N SER A 9 -38.99 -16.25 -2.41
CA SER A 9 -40.00 -16.52 -1.38
C SER A 9 -40.58 -17.94 -1.49
N ASN A 10 -40.85 -18.42 -2.71
CA ASN A 10 -41.27 -19.80 -2.96
C ASN A 10 -40.17 -20.79 -2.57
N CYS A 11 -38.89 -20.49 -2.86
CA CYS A 11 -37.80 -21.36 -2.45
C CYS A 11 -37.73 -21.51 -0.92
N LEU A 12 -37.92 -20.41 -0.19
CA LEU A 12 -37.93 -20.39 1.28
C LEU A 12 -39.16 -21.10 1.87
N ASN A 13 -40.35 -20.84 1.30
CA ASN A 13 -41.61 -21.36 1.84
C ASN A 13 -41.84 -22.84 1.55
N PHE A 14 -41.32 -23.37 0.44
CA PHE A 14 -41.54 -24.75 0.01
C PHE A 14 -40.35 -25.68 0.27
N GLY A 15 -39.32 -25.23 1.00
CA GLY A 15 -38.13 -26.03 1.29
C GLY A 15 -37.38 -26.48 0.03
N VAL A 16 -37.42 -25.66 -1.02
CA VAL A 16 -36.81 -25.98 -2.32
C VAL A 16 -35.30 -26.19 -2.15
N PRO A 17 -34.67 -27.11 -2.92
CA PRO A 17 -33.24 -27.36 -2.80
C PRO A 17 -32.44 -26.06 -2.89
N SER A 18 -31.52 -25.87 -1.95
CA SER A 18 -30.61 -24.73 -1.86
C SER A 18 -29.91 -24.41 -3.20
N GLU A 19 -29.76 -25.41 -4.08
CA GLU A 19 -29.22 -25.31 -5.43
C GLU A 19 -29.97 -24.33 -6.35
N LYS A 20 -31.32 -24.35 -6.37
CA LYS A 20 -32.10 -23.47 -7.26
C LYS A 20 -31.90 -22.01 -6.86
N LEU A 21 -31.93 -21.74 -5.56
CA LEU A 21 -31.69 -20.40 -5.01
C LEU A 21 -30.26 -19.91 -5.31
N ILE A 22 -29.26 -20.79 -5.14
CA ILE A 22 -27.86 -20.48 -5.49
C ILE A 22 -27.75 -20.11 -6.97
N HIS A 23 -28.39 -20.85 -7.87
CA HIS A 23 -28.36 -20.57 -9.31
C HIS A 23 -29.00 -19.21 -9.64
N LEU A 24 -30.13 -18.90 -9.00
CA LEU A 24 -30.81 -17.61 -9.18
C LEU A 24 -29.94 -16.44 -8.72
N VAL A 25 -29.33 -16.54 -7.53
CA VAL A 25 -28.45 -15.48 -7.02
C VAL A 25 -27.20 -15.33 -7.90
N ALA A 26 -26.56 -16.43 -8.32
CA ALA A 26 -25.41 -16.38 -9.21
C ALA A 26 -25.74 -15.74 -10.57
N LYS A 27 -26.91 -16.09 -11.13
CA LYS A 27 -27.41 -15.48 -12.37
C LYS A 27 -27.65 -13.98 -12.20
N SER A 28 -28.29 -13.58 -11.10
CA SER A 28 -28.60 -12.18 -10.80
C SER A 28 -27.32 -11.35 -10.69
N ALA A 29 -26.34 -11.85 -9.93
CA ALA A 29 -25.03 -11.21 -9.79
C ALA A 29 -24.29 -11.08 -11.11
N ARG A 30 -24.38 -12.08 -11.98
CA ARG A 30 -23.79 -12.05 -13.33
C ARG A 30 -24.43 -11.01 -14.24
N CYS A 31 -25.76 -10.85 -14.14
CA CYS A 31 -26.52 -9.91 -14.95
C CYS A 31 -26.52 -8.49 -14.38
N ALA A 32 -26.13 -8.31 -13.12
CA ALA A 32 -26.07 -7.04 -12.41
C ALA A 32 -27.39 -6.23 -12.45
N ASP A 33 -28.53 -6.93 -12.44
CA ASP A 33 -29.84 -6.29 -12.49
C ASP A 33 -30.14 -5.51 -11.20
N GLN A 34 -30.48 -4.23 -11.34
CA GLN A 34 -30.63 -3.31 -10.21
C GLN A 34 -31.89 -3.60 -9.36
N GLU A 35 -32.93 -4.20 -9.93
CA GLU A 35 -34.12 -4.59 -9.17
C GLU A 35 -33.86 -5.88 -8.38
N GLU A 36 -33.13 -6.81 -8.96
CA GLU A 36 -32.72 -8.06 -8.30
C GLU A 36 -31.75 -7.80 -7.14
N TYR A 37 -30.94 -6.74 -7.22
CA TYR A 37 -30.04 -6.30 -6.15
C TYR A 37 -30.78 -6.11 -4.81
N LEU A 38 -31.89 -5.38 -4.80
CA LEU A 38 -32.63 -5.08 -3.56
C LEU A 38 -33.26 -6.35 -2.97
N ALA A 39 -33.81 -7.23 -3.80
CA ALA A 39 -34.38 -8.50 -3.35
C ALA A 39 -33.32 -9.41 -2.72
N ILE A 40 -32.08 -9.38 -3.24
CA ILE A 40 -30.96 -10.16 -2.71
C ILE A 40 -30.46 -9.59 -1.39
N LEU A 41 -30.48 -8.27 -1.19
CA LEU A 41 -30.09 -7.65 0.08
C LEU A 41 -31.00 -8.05 1.25
N GLU A 42 -32.29 -8.29 1.01
CA GLU A 42 -33.23 -8.73 2.06
C GLU A 42 -32.81 -10.08 2.69
N LEU A 43 -32.09 -10.92 1.94
CA LEU A 43 -31.62 -12.24 2.39
C LEU A 43 -30.45 -12.16 3.38
N VAL A 44 -29.86 -10.99 3.61
CA VAL A 44 -28.70 -10.83 4.51
C VAL A 44 -29.02 -11.14 5.97
N HIS A 45 -30.30 -11.00 6.35
CA HIS A 45 -30.78 -11.25 7.71
C HIS A 45 -31.01 -12.74 7.99
N ASP A 46 -31.07 -13.55 6.93
CA ASP A 46 -31.10 -15.00 7.03
C ASP A 46 -29.68 -15.55 7.19
N GLU A 47 -29.46 -16.32 8.25
CA GLU A 47 -28.13 -16.79 8.64
C GLU A 47 -27.60 -17.90 7.72
N ASP A 48 -28.47 -18.62 7.01
CA ASP A 48 -28.06 -19.68 6.09
C ASP A 48 -27.79 -19.12 4.69
N LEU A 49 -28.39 -17.97 4.36
CA LEU A 49 -28.29 -17.35 3.04
C LEU A 49 -27.34 -16.16 2.98
N ALA A 50 -26.99 -15.56 4.11
CA ALA A 50 -26.11 -14.40 4.12
C ALA A 50 -24.77 -14.66 3.42
N SER A 51 -24.18 -15.86 3.53
CA SER A 51 -22.94 -16.20 2.81
C SER A 51 -23.11 -16.05 1.30
N LEU A 52 -24.22 -16.54 0.75
CA LEU A 52 -24.56 -16.47 -0.67
C LEU A 52 -24.74 -15.02 -1.14
N VAL A 53 -25.39 -14.18 -0.33
CA VAL A 53 -25.54 -12.74 -0.59
C VAL A 53 -24.18 -12.08 -0.67
N MET A 54 -23.33 -12.25 0.36
CA MET A 54 -22.03 -11.57 0.45
C MET A 54 -21.12 -11.86 -0.74
N VAL A 55 -21.08 -13.11 -1.20
CA VAL A 55 -20.24 -13.50 -2.34
C VAL A 55 -20.78 -13.04 -3.69
N ALA A 56 -22.08 -12.74 -3.77
CA ALA A 56 -22.76 -12.28 -4.97
C ALA A 56 -22.65 -10.77 -5.18
N LEU A 57 -22.65 -9.98 -4.10
CA LEU A 57 -22.65 -8.51 -4.14
C LEU A 57 -21.65 -7.87 -5.11
N PRO A 58 -20.39 -8.34 -5.25
CA PRO A 58 -19.44 -7.73 -6.19
C PRO A 58 -19.88 -7.77 -7.66
N GLY A 59 -20.86 -8.62 -8.02
CA GLY A 59 -21.46 -8.64 -9.35
C GLY A 59 -22.14 -7.33 -9.76
N TRP A 60 -22.57 -6.51 -8.79
CA TRP A 60 -23.11 -5.15 -9.03
C TRP A 60 -22.03 -4.06 -9.03
N GLY A 61 -20.76 -4.43 -9.23
CA GLY A 61 -19.65 -3.49 -9.32
C GLY A 61 -19.39 -2.74 -8.02
N LYS A 62 -19.07 -1.44 -8.13
CA LYS A 62 -18.69 -0.60 -6.97
C LYS A 62 -19.80 -0.52 -5.91
N VAL A 63 -21.06 -0.41 -6.34
CA VAL A 63 -22.22 -0.30 -5.43
C VAL A 63 -22.34 -1.56 -4.55
N GLY A 64 -22.19 -2.74 -5.16
CA GLY A 64 -22.20 -3.99 -4.42
C GLY A 64 -21.01 -4.16 -3.49
N ILE A 65 -19.81 -3.72 -3.93
CA ILE A 65 -18.62 -3.67 -3.06
C ILE A 65 -18.83 -2.74 -1.86
N ASP A 66 -19.36 -1.54 -2.06
CA ASP A 66 -19.61 -0.60 -0.96
C ASP A 66 -20.58 -1.18 0.07
N GLN A 67 -21.62 -1.88 -0.40
CA GLN A 67 -22.58 -2.56 0.46
C GLN A 67 -21.97 -3.76 1.20
N LEU A 68 -21.09 -4.51 0.54
CA LEU A 68 -20.33 -5.61 1.14
C LEU A 68 -19.42 -5.08 2.27
N ILE A 69 -18.69 -3.99 2.02
CA ILE A 69 -17.87 -3.31 3.03
C ILE A 69 -18.74 -2.80 4.17
N LYS A 70 -19.88 -2.15 3.89
CA LYS A 70 -20.81 -1.71 4.93
C LYS A 70 -21.22 -2.87 5.84
N PHE A 71 -21.63 -4.01 5.28
CA PHE A 71 -22.06 -5.18 6.06
C PHE A 71 -20.95 -5.75 6.95
N SER A 72 -19.68 -5.72 6.52
CA SER A 72 -18.59 -6.20 7.39
C SER A 72 -18.41 -5.40 8.68
N PHE A 73 -18.92 -4.17 8.75
CA PHE A 73 -18.84 -3.29 9.92
C PHE A 73 -20.20 -2.89 10.49
N ASP A 74 -21.30 -3.41 9.95
CA ASP A 74 -22.65 -3.06 10.40
C ASP A 74 -23.04 -3.86 11.66
N ASN A 75 -23.15 -3.18 12.79
CA ASN A 75 -23.52 -3.81 14.06
C ASN A 75 -24.99 -4.25 14.12
N ASN A 76 -25.82 -3.85 13.15
CA ASN A 76 -27.23 -4.24 13.08
C ASN A 76 -27.45 -5.63 12.46
N ILE A 77 -26.41 -6.23 11.86
CA ILE A 77 -26.49 -7.60 11.34
C ILE A 77 -25.69 -8.57 12.22
N LYS A 78 -26.08 -9.85 12.18
CA LYS A 78 -25.48 -10.91 12.99
C LYS A 78 -23.97 -11.02 12.75
N LEU A 79 -23.21 -11.32 13.82
CA LEU A 79 -21.75 -11.44 13.79
C LEU A 79 -21.25 -12.36 12.66
N LYS A 80 -21.89 -13.53 12.46
CA LYS A 80 -21.51 -14.46 11.38
C LYS A 80 -21.67 -13.85 9.98
N SER A 81 -22.75 -13.08 9.74
CA SER A 81 -22.95 -12.38 8.47
C SER A 81 -21.88 -11.33 8.24
N ARG A 82 -21.48 -10.60 9.29
CA ARG A 82 -20.37 -9.63 9.23
C ARG A 82 -19.04 -10.30 8.90
N THR A 83 -18.75 -11.44 9.53
CA THR A 83 -17.53 -12.22 9.26
C THR A 83 -17.48 -12.68 7.80
N ARG A 84 -18.58 -13.21 7.26
CA ARG A 84 -18.67 -13.64 5.86
C ARG A 84 -18.54 -12.46 4.88
N ALA A 85 -19.11 -11.29 5.23
CA ALA A 85 -18.95 -10.08 4.45
C ALA A 85 -17.47 -9.67 4.36
N LEU A 86 -16.78 -9.71 5.50
CA LEU A 86 -15.34 -9.42 5.55
C LEU A 86 -14.54 -10.43 4.74
N GLU A 87 -14.82 -11.72 4.85
CA GLU A 87 -14.16 -12.78 4.09
C GLU A 87 -14.33 -12.62 2.58
N ALA A 88 -15.56 -12.32 2.13
CA ALA A 88 -15.82 -12.05 0.72
C ALA A 88 -15.05 -10.80 0.26
N ALA A 89 -15.09 -9.70 1.02
CA ALA A 89 -14.34 -8.48 0.69
C ALA A 89 -12.83 -8.74 0.57
N MET A 90 -12.27 -9.58 1.43
CA MET A 90 -10.85 -9.96 1.37
C MET A 90 -10.50 -10.80 0.13
N CYS A 91 -11.39 -11.67 -0.34
CA CYS A 91 -11.17 -12.41 -1.59
C CYS A 91 -11.17 -11.45 -2.77
N ILE A 92 -12.17 -10.58 -2.84
CA ILE A 92 -12.31 -9.59 -3.91
C ILE A 92 -11.12 -8.63 -3.96
N SER A 93 -10.65 -8.17 -2.80
CA SER A 93 -9.45 -7.31 -2.69
C SER A 93 -8.17 -7.98 -3.20
N ARG A 94 -8.14 -9.33 -3.27
CA ARG A 94 -7.02 -10.12 -3.82
C ARG A 94 -7.23 -10.49 -5.30
N GLY A 95 -8.30 -10.00 -5.93
CA GLY A 95 -8.66 -10.39 -7.30
C GLY A 95 -9.24 -11.80 -7.40
N VAL A 96 -9.77 -12.35 -6.31
CA VAL A 96 -10.33 -13.72 -6.26
C VAL A 96 -11.83 -13.66 -6.04
N ILE A 97 -12.60 -14.33 -6.89
CA ILE A 97 -14.04 -14.53 -6.65
C ILE A 97 -14.20 -15.60 -5.57
N PRO A 98 -14.90 -15.33 -4.44
CA PRO A 98 -15.04 -16.27 -3.34
C PRO A 98 -15.63 -17.63 -3.78
N SER A 99 -15.05 -18.70 -3.23
CA SER A 99 -15.51 -20.09 -3.38
C SER A 99 -16.00 -20.68 -2.07
N SER A 100 -16.53 -21.92 -2.09
CA SER A 100 -16.92 -22.63 -0.88
C SER A 100 -15.75 -23.03 0.03
N GLY A 101 -14.51 -23.00 -0.48
CA GLY A 101 -13.31 -23.12 0.34
C GLY A 101 -12.97 -21.83 1.09
N ASP A 102 -13.29 -20.66 0.50
CA ASP A 102 -12.93 -19.37 1.09
C ASP A 102 -13.90 -18.89 2.17
N ILE A 103 -15.18 -19.26 2.06
CA ILE A 103 -16.27 -18.74 2.91
C ILE A 103 -16.96 -19.90 3.63
N LEU A 104 -16.91 -19.90 4.96
CA LEU A 104 -17.52 -20.97 5.73
C LEU A 104 -19.03 -21.03 5.51
N TRP A 105 -19.54 -22.26 5.33
CA TRP A 105 -20.95 -22.58 5.06
C TRP A 105 -21.49 -22.02 3.75
N LEU A 106 -20.62 -21.58 2.84
CA LEU A 106 -21.02 -21.40 1.45
C LEU A 106 -21.16 -22.78 0.78
N SER A 107 -22.26 -22.99 0.10
CA SER A 107 -22.53 -24.27 -0.56
C SER A 107 -21.55 -24.53 -1.72
N LYS A 108 -21.05 -25.76 -1.83
CA LYS A 108 -20.19 -26.21 -2.96
C LYS A 108 -20.86 -26.05 -4.33
N PHE A 109 -22.18 -25.93 -4.39
CA PHE A 109 -22.89 -25.66 -5.64
C PHE A 109 -22.60 -24.26 -6.19
N TRP A 110 -22.23 -23.30 -5.33
CA TRP A 110 -21.78 -21.98 -5.76
C TRP A 110 -20.60 -22.06 -6.73
N ASP A 111 -19.66 -22.98 -6.49
CA ASP A 111 -18.45 -23.14 -7.29
C ASP A 111 -18.74 -23.69 -8.69
N LYS A 112 -19.89 -24.34 -8.87
CA LYS A 112 -20.35 -24.85 -10.18
C LYS A 112 -21.08 -23.79 -10.99
N CYS A 113 -21.45 -22.66 -10.39
CA CYS A 113 -22.22 -21.63 -11.07
C CYS A 113 -21.30 -20.66 -11.83
N LYS A 114 -21.75 -20.21 -13.01
CA LYS A 114 -21.14 -19.06 -13.68
C LYS A 114 -21.60 -17.78 -12.97
N LYS A 115 -20.67 -17.11 -12.30
CA LYS A 115 -20.85 -15.91 -11.48
C LYS A 115 -20.66 -14.64 -12.34
N TYR A 116 -20.21 -13.55 -11.73
CA TYR A 116 -19.75 -12.33 -12.38
C TYR A 116 -18.27 -12.40 -12.77
N ASP A 117 -17.82 -11.45 -13.57
CA ASP A 117 -16.40 -11.20 -13.84
C ASP A 117 -15.84 -10.20 -12.83
N LEU A 118 -14.57 -10.39 -12.43
CA LEU A 118 -13.89 -9.50 -11.49
C LEU A 118 -12.67 -8.84 -12.16
N PRO A 119 -12.86 -7.72 -12.87
CA PRO A 119 -11.75 -6.95 -13.43
C PRO A 119 -10.88 -6.32 -12.33
N SER A 120 -9.60 -6.07 -12.63
CA SER A 120 -8.61 -5.56 -11.66
C SER A 120 -9.01 -4.23 -11.02
N ASN A 121 -9.67 -3.35 -11.77
CA ASN A 121 -10.14 -2.07 -11.24
C ASN A 121 -11.18 -2.22 -10.11
N LEU A 122 -11.96 -3.30 -10.09
CA LEU A 122 -12.90 -3.59 -9.00
C LEU A 122 -12.20 -4.22 -7.80
N SER A 123 -11.20 -5.08 -8.00
CA SER A 123 -10.39 -5.60 -6.89
C SER A 123 -9.60 -4.47 -6.20
N ASP A 124 -9.01 -3.56 -6.99
CA ASP A 124 -8.29 -2.40 -6.47
C ASP A 124 -9.22 -1.45 -5.70
N TYR A 125 -10.43 -1.23 -6.23
CA TYR A 125 -11.46 -0.45 -5.55
C TYR A 125 -11.87 -1.10 -4.22
N CYS A 126 -12.12 -2.41 -4.20
CA CYS A 126 -12.46 -3.13 -2.96
C CYS A 126 -11.34 -3.05 -1.93
N LEU A 127 -10.08 -3.21 -2.36
CA LEU A 127 -8.91 -3.08 -1.49
C LEU A 127 -8.83 -1.68 -0.87
N PHE A 128 -9.01 -0.64 -1.68
CA PHE A 128 -9.03 0.75 -1.21
C PHE A 128 -10.17 1.00 -0.22
N SER A 129 -11.41 0.62 -0.56
CA SER A 129 -12.58 0.84 0.30
C SER A 129 -12.50 0.08 1.62
N LEU A 130 -11.99 -1.16 1.60
CA LEU A 130 -11.76 -1.93 2.82
C LEU A 130 -10.69 -1.28 3.71
N ARG A 131 -9.59 -0.79 3.12
CA ARG A 131 -8.53 -0.08 3.85
C ARG A 131 -9.02 1.22 4.50
N ASP A 132 -9.74 2.06 3.75
CA ASP A 132 -10.32 3.30 4.28
C ASP A 132 -11.30 3.01 5.42
N ARG A 133 -12.18 2.01 5.25
CA ARG A 133 -13.14 1.62 6.29
C ARG A 133 -12.46 1.11 7.56
N LEU A 134 -11.41 0.29 7.41
CA LEU A 134 -10.58 -0.19 8.53
C LEU A 134 -9.92 0.99 9.25
N PHE A 135 -9.32 1.93 8.53
CA PHE A 135 -8.67 3.08 9.14
C PHE A 135 -9.64 3.92 9.98
N ARG A 136 -10.87 4.14 9.48
CA ARG A 136 -11.93 4.79 10.25
C ARG A 136 -12.35 3.97 11.48
N ALA A 137 -12.51 2.65 11.32
CA ALA A 137 -12.85 1.76 12.43
C ALA A 137 -11.80 1.81 13.55
N PHE A 138 -10.51 1.87 13.21
CA PHE A 138 -9.43 1.96 14.21
C PHE A 138 -9.31 3.34 14.86
N SER A 139 -9.97 4.36 14.32
CA SER A 139 -10.02 5.71 14.88
C SER A 139 -11.16 5.89 15.90
N ASP A 140 -12.11 4.95 15.97
CA ASP A 140 -13.22 4.92 16.92
C ASP A 140 -13.12 3.68 17.82
N ASP A 141 -13.19 3.84 19.14
CA ASP A 141 -12.95 2.73 20.07
C ASP A 141 -14.04 1.65 20.01
N TYR A 142 -15.29 2.04 19.72
CA TYR A 142 -16.40 1.10 19.61
C TYR A 142 -16.30 0.30 18.31
N GLU A 143 -16.05 0.96 17.18
CA GLU A 143 -15.86 0.28 15.90
C GLU A 143 -14.63 -0.62 15.89
N LYS A 144 -13.53 -0.18 16.52
CA LYS A 144 -12.31 -0.98 16.72
C LYS A 144 -12.60 -2.25 17.50
N SER A 145 -13.29 -2.14 18.64
CA SER A 145 -13.71 -3.29 19.44
C SER A 145 -14.60 -4.25 18.64
N SER A 146 -15.54 -3.70 17.89
CA SER A 146 -16.44 -4.48 17.05
C SER A 146 -15.72 -5.19 15.90
N PHE A 147 -14.71 -4.57 15.30
CA PHE A 147 -13.87 -5.21 14.29
C PHE A 147 -13.02 -6.34 14.90
N LEU A 148 -12.43 -6.11 16.09
CA LEU A 148 -11.67 -7.14 16.80
C LEU A 148 -12.56 -8.35 17.18
N LEU A 149 -13.84 -8.14 17.46
CA LEU A 149 -14.80 -9.24 17.66
C LEU A 149 -15.01 -10.07 16.38
N VAL A 150 -15.15 -9.43 15.22
CA VAL A 150 -15.24 -10.13 13.92
C VAL A 150 -13.96 -10.92 13.65
N LEU A 151 -12.80 -10.32 13.90
CA LEU A 151 -11.50 -10.98 13.76
C LEU A 151 -11.35 -12.16 14.72
N GLY A 152 -11.79 -12.02 15.96
CA GLY A 152 -11.81 -13.08 16.97
C GLY A 152 -12.72 -14.24 16.56
N ALA A 153 -13.93 -13.95 16.06
CA ALA A 153 -14.84 -14.96 15.53
C ALA A 153 -14.22 -15.73 14.36
N LYS A 154 -13.57 -15.02 13.43
CA LYS A 154 -12.80 -15.64 12.35
C LYS A 154 -11.65 -16.50 12.88
N SER A 155 -10.95 -16.01 13.90
CA SER A 155 -9.84 -16.72 14.55
C SER A 155 -10.29 -18.03 15.21
N MET A 156 -11.50 -18.09 15.75
CA MET A 156 -12.07 -19.33 16.31
C MET A 156 -12.42 -20.36 15.21
N MET A 157 -12.74 -19.90 14.00
CA MET A 157 -13.05 -20.77 12.85
C MET A 157 -11.79 -21.49 12.29
N TYR A 158 -10.59 -21.15 12.77
CA TYR A 158 -9.32 -21.80 12.41
C TYR A 158 -9.28 -23.29 12.66
N HIS A 159 -10.03 -23.77 13.65
CA HIS A 159 -10.06 -25.20 13.98
C HIS A 159 -10.67 -26.06 12.87
N ALA A 160 -11.45 -25.46 11.94
CA ALA A 160 -12.09 -26.19 10.84
C ALA A 160 -11.24 -26.25 9.55
N GLN A 161 -10.46 -25.21 9.23
CA GLN A 161 -9.66 -25.10 7.99
C GLN A 161 -8.37 -24.28 8.22
N PRO A 162 -7.24 -24.89 8.62
CA PRO A 162 -6.08 -24.15 9.13
C PRO A 162 -5.32 -23.32 8.07
N GLU A 163 -5.14 -23.83 6.85
CA GLU A 163 -4.29 -23.21 5.83
C GLU A 163 -4.94 -22.01 5.14
N GLU A 164 -6.20 -22.12 4.74
CA GLU A 164 -6.96 -21.06 4.07
C GLU A 164 -7.22 -19.89 5.01
N ASN A 165 -7.56 -20.18 6.28
CA ASN A 165 -7.74 -19.16 7.30
C ASN A 165 -6.43 -18.39 7.56
N ARG A 166 -5.27 -19.06 7.61
CA ARG A 166 -3.96 -18.40 7.78
C ARG A 166 -3.68 -17.35 6.70
N LYS A 167 -4.00 -17.63 5.44
CA LYS A 167 -3.89 -16.65 4.34
C LYS A 167 -4.80 -15.44 4.59
N GLY A 168 -6.01 -15.70 5.09
CA GLY A 168 -6.98 -14.67 5.44
C GLY A 168 -6.51 -13.71 6.54
N ILE A 169 -6.11 -14.22 7.72
CA ILE A 169 -5.63 -13.32 8.78
C ILE A 169 -4.34 -12.62 8.39
N ASN A 170 -3.40 -13.30 7.73
CA ASN A 170 -2.19 -12.63 7.26
C ASN A 170 -2.52 -11.44 6.36
N PHE A 171 -3.47 -11.61 5.44
CA PHE A 171 -3.96 -10.52 4.61
C PHE A 171 -4.62 -9.40 5.43
N LEU A 172 -5.51 -9.72 6.38
CA LEU A 172 -6.14 -8.70 7.25
C LEU A 172 -5.13 -7.92 8.08
N LEU A 173 -4.15 -8.62 8.67
CA LEU A 173 -3.07 -7.99 9.42
C LEU A 173 -2.25 -7.09 8.51
N SER A 174 -1.97 -7.51 7.27
CA SER A 174 -1.33 -6.66 6.27
C SER A 174 -2.17 -5.41 5.96
N LEU A 175 -3.50 -5.50 5.84
CA LEU A 175 -4.34 -4.31 5.62
C LEU A 175 -4.24 -3.27 6.75
N VAL A 176 -4.02 -3.70 8.00
CA VAL A 176 -3.89 -2.81 9.16
C VAL A 176 -2.44 -2.32 9.32
N LEU A 177 -1.47 -3.24 9.18
CA LEU A 177 -0.05 -2.96 9.42
C LEU A 177 0.63 -2.29 8.23
N ASP A 178 0.33 -2.69 6.98
CA ASP A 178 0.90 -2.07 5.77
C ASP A 178 0.46 -0.61 5.64
N ASN A 179 -0.73 -0.29 6.15
CA ASN A 179 -1.24 1.09 6.20
C ASN A 179 -0.54 1.96 7.27
N GLN A 180 0.10 1.35 8.27
CA GLN A 180 0.72 2.06 9.40
C GLN A 180 2.25 2.01 9.38
N LEU A 181 2.87 1.03 8.71
CA LEU A 181 4.31 0.76 8.75
C LEU A 181 4.86 0.24 7.41
N ILE A 182 4.70 1.00 6.33
CA ILE A 182 5.40 0.75 5.04
C ILE A 182 6.91 0.63 5.27
N LEU A 183 7.42 1.35 6.27
CA LEU A 183 8.78 1.23 6.77
C LEU A 183 8.79 0.46 8.10
N ASN A 184 9.41 -0.71 8.12
CA ASN A 184 9.60 -1.54 9.33
C ASN A 184 11.07 -1.93 9.51
N SER A 185 11.42 -2.43 10.70
CA SER A 185 12.79 -2.82 11.04
C SER A 185 13.38 -3.89 10.13
N ASN A 186 12.58 -4.82 9.60
CA ASN A 186 13.07 -5.89 8.73
C ASN A 186 13.60 -5.34 7.41
N ILE A 187 12.88 -4.39 6.80
CA ILE A 187 13.30 -3.75 5.53
C ILE A 187 14.57 -2.93 5.75
N ILE A 188 14.65 -2.18 6.85
CA ILE A 188 15.85 -1.40 7.22
C ILE A 188 17.06 -2.34 7.42
N ASN A 189 16.88 -3.43 8.16
CA ASN A 189 17.93 -4.42 8.39
C ASN A 189 18.37 -5.12 7.10
N LYS A 190 17.43 -5.34 6.16
CA LYS A 190 17.75 -5.88 4.83
C LYS A 190 18.63 -4.91 4.03
N LEU A 191 18.30 -3.61 4.02
CA LEU A 191 19.13 -2.59 3.38
C LEU A 191 20.54 -2.54 4.01
N GLU A 192 20.62 -2.50 5.33
CA GLU A 192 21.89 -2.53 6.07
C GLU A 192 22.71 -3.79 5.76
N SER A 193 22.06 -4.95 5.67
CA SER A 193 22.71 -6.20 5.28
C SER A 193 23.24 -6.19 3.84
N VAL A 194 22.47 -5.70 2.86
CA VAL A 194 22.91 -5.60 1.46
C VAL A 194 24.14 -4.70 1.34
N ILE A 195 24.10 -3.52 1.98
CA ILE A 195 25.22 -2.58 1.97
C ILE A 195 26.47 -3.18 2.63
N ASN A 196 26.32 -3.92 3.73
CA ASN A 196 27.45 -4.50 4.44
C ASN A 196 28.03 -5.77 3.78
N SER A 197 27.19 -6.59 3.13
CA SER A 197 27.59 -7.91 2.62
C SER A 197 28.14 -7.87 1.20
N ASN A 198 27.67 -6.96 0.34
CA ASN A 198 28.12 -6.89 -1.04
C ASN A 198 28.10 -5.45 -1.61
N PRO A 199 28.97 -4.56 -1.12
CA PRO A 199 28.86 -3.10 -1.32
C PRO A 199 29.09 -2.63 -2.78
N LYS A 200 29.47 -3.54 -3.69
CA LYS A 200 29.76 -3.26 -5.11
C LYS A 200 28.60 -3.56 -6.07
N LYS A 201 27.48 -4.06 -5.57
CA LYS A 201 26.29 -4.35 -6.39
C LYS A 201 25.23 -3.29 -6.18
N GLU A 202 25.48 -2.12 -6.77
CA GLU A 202 24.52 -1.02 -6.83
C GLU A 202 23.13 -1.48 -7.31
N GLU A 203 23.08 -2.42 -8.25
CA GLU A 203 21.83 -3.03 -8.74
C GLU A 203 20.99 -3.70 -7.64
N GLU A 204 21.61 -4.41 -6.69
CA GLU A 204 20.89 -5.04 -5.57
C GLU A 204 20.28 -3.99 -4.63
N ILE A 205 21.00 -2.87 -4.44
CA ILE A 205 20.51 -1.72 -3.67
C ILE A 205 19.37 -1.03 -4.42
N GLN A 206 19.55 -0.73 -5.70
CA GLN A 206 18.51 -0.11 -6.54
C GLN A 206 17.24 -0.96 -6.60
N LYS A 207 17.36 -2.29 -6.71
CA LYS A 207 16.22 -3.20 -6.63
C LYS A 207 15.46 -3.03 -5.31
N LEU A 208 16.17 -2.99 -4.19
CA LEU A 208 15.53 -2.82 -2.88
C LEU A 208 14.87 -1.45 -2.71
N LEU A 209 15.51 -0.38 -3.21
CA LEU A 209 14.95 0.98 -3.17
C LEU A 209 13.73 1.12 -4.09
N THR A 210 13.70 0.40 -5.22
CA THR A 210 12.53 0.35 -6.10
C THR A 210 11.38 -0.42 -5.45
N GLU A 211 11.67 -1.53 -4.77
CA GLU A 211 10.68 -2.32 -4.00
C GLU A 211 10.14 -1.53 -2.79
N HIS A 212 10.98 -0.69 -2.17
CA HIS A 212 10.64 0.08 -0.98
C HIS A 212 11.08 1.55 -1.08
N PRO A 213 10.39 2.39 -1.88
CA PRO A 213 10.79 3.78 -2.15
C PRO A 213 10.86 4.67 -0.90
N ILE A 214 10.15 4.29 0.16
CA ILE A 214 10.15 4.99 1.46
C ILE A 214 11.54 5.00 2.13
N LEU A 215 12.42 4.06 1.77
CA LEU A 215 13.82 4.06 2.18
C LEU A 215 14.59 5.23 1.57
N LEU A 216 14.22 5.64 0.35
CA LEU A 216 14.84 6.75 -0.37
C LEU A 216 14.30 8.10 0.08
N ASP A 217 12.97 8.23 0.13
CA ASP A 217 12.28 9.43 0.59
C ASP A 217 11.02 9.06 1.37
N PRO A 218 10.91 9.41 2.67
CA PRO A 218 9.75 9.10 3.50
C PRO A 218 8.43 9.69 3.01
N PHE A 219 8.50 10.73 2.17
CA PHE A 219 7.34 11.45 1.63
C PHE A 219 7.03 11.06 0.19
N VAL A 220 7.65 10.00 -0.35
CA VAL A 220 7.38 9.51 -1.71
C VAL A 220 5.89 9.19 -1.90
N ASN A 221 5.32 9.72 -2.98
CA ASN A 221 4.00 9.40 -3.49
C ASN A 221 4.10 8.58 -4.78
N GLU A 222 4.99 8.98 -5.69
CA GLU A 222 5.29 8.26 -6.93
C GLU A 222 6.82 8.18 -7.11
N LEU A 223 7.31 7.03 -7.57
CA LEU A 223 8.72 6.81 -7.92
C LEU A 223 8.81 6.48 -9.42
N PHE A 224 9.63 7.23 -10.14
CA PHE A 224 9.95 6.98 -11.55
C PHE A 224 11.38 6.47 -11.62
N SER A 225 11.59 5.20 -11.96
CA SER A 225 12.93 4.61 -12.12
C SER A 225 13.41 4.74 -13.56
N LYS A 226 14.71 5.02 -13.75
CA LYS A 226 15.36 5.15 -15.08
C LYS A 226 14.60 6.09 -16.01
N GLN A 227 14.18 7.24 -15.47
CA GLN A 227 13.39 8.22 -16.20
C GLN A 227 14.25 8.92 -17.25
N GLN A 228 13.89 8.71 -18.51
CA GLN A 228 14.56 9.35 -19.64
C GLN A 228 14.16 10.84 -19.75
N LEU A 229 15.17 11.70 -19.83
CA LEU A 229 15.09 13.14 -20.01
C LEU A 229 15.71 13.49 -21.38
N GLY A 230 14.86 13.57 -22.41
CA GLY A 230 15.30 13.80 -23.79
C GLY A 230 16.02 12.59 -24.38
N SER A 231 17.00 12.81 -25.24
CA SER A 231 17.89 11.77 -25.75
C SER A 231 19.14 11.57 -24.89
N ASP A 232 19.46 12.54 -24.03
CA ASP A 232 20.83 12.74 -23.55
C ASP A 232 21.01 12.25 -22.11
N PHE A 233 19.93 12.14 -21.34
CA PHE A 233 20.00 11.85 -19.91
C PHE A 233 18.99 10.78 -19.47
N ILE A 234 19.41 9.95 -18.51
CA ILE A 234 18.58 8.97 -17.82
C ILE A 234 18.90 9.10 -16.33
N THR A 235 17.93 9.50 -15.53
CA THR A 235 18.12 9.58 -14.07
C THR A 235 18.03 8.19 -13.45
N ASP A 236 18.70 7.91 -12.33
CA ASP A 236 18.38 6.70 -11.56
C ASP A 236 16.94 6.71 -11.05
N TYR A 237 16.54 7.80 -10.40
CA TYR A 237 15.17 8.00 -9.96
C TYR A 237 14.70 9.44 -10.09
N VAL A 238 13.40 9.59 -10.26
CA VAL A 238 12.67 10.81 -9.92
C VAL A 238 11.64 10.45 -8.85
N VAL A 239 11.67 11.15 -7.73
CA VAL A 239 10.69 11.02 -6.65
C VAL A 239 9.71 12.16 -6.75
N LYS A 240 8.41 11.86 -6.78
CA LYS A 240 7.35 12.85 -6.54
C LYS A 240 6.84 12.67 -5.12
N ARG A 241 6.97 13.71 -4.30
CA ARG A 241 6.52 13.72 -2.90
C ARG A 241 5.02 13.96 -2.78
N THR A 242 4.45 13.65 -1.63
CA THR A 242 3.04 13.90 -1.28
C THR A 242 2.61 15.38 -1.37
N ASN A 243 3.56 16.31 -1.26
CA ASN A 243 3.33 17.75 -1.46
C ASN A 243 3.53 18.22 -2.91
N ASN A 244 3.60 17.29 -3.88
CA ASN A 244 3.88 17.51 -5.30
C ASN A 244 5.25 18.11 -5.63
N GLN A 245 6.19 18.13 -4.68
CA GLN A 245 7.58 18.43 -4.99
C GLN A 245 8.25 17.24 -5.69
N TYR A 246 9.18 17.55 -6.59
CA TYR A 246 9.97 16.55 -7.30
C TYR A 246 11.40 16.55 -6.78
N VAL A 247 12.03 15.38 -6.70
CA VAL A 247 13.45 15.20 -6.40
C VAL A 247 14.05 14.33 -7.51
N VAL A 248 15.06 14.82 -8.20
CA VAL A 248 15.89 14.01 -9.11
C VAL A 248 17.03 13.38 -8.30
N VAL A 249 17.26 12.09 -8.51
CA VAL A 249 18.16 11.30 -7.67
C VAL A 249 19.20 10.60 -8.54
N GLU A 250 20.45 10.69 -8.12
CA GLU A 250 21.57 9.89 -8.61
C GLU A 250 22.15 9.05 -7.46
N ILE A 251 22.42 7.78 -7.75
CA ILE A 251 22.93 6.81 -6.79
C ILE A 251 24.27 6.27 -7.27
N GLU A 252 25.28 6.42 -6.44
CA GLU A 252 26.62 5.91 -6.68
C GLU A 252 26.94 4.73 -5.75
N ASN A 253 28.09 4.09 -5.99
CA ASN A 253 28.48 2.91 -5.22
C ASN A 253 28.72 3.23 -3.74
N SER A 254 28.33 2.29 -2.87
CA SER A 254 28.56 2.44 -1.42
C SER A 254 30.04 2.36 -1.04
N THR A 255 30.88 1.80 -1.92
CA THR A 255 32.35 1.78 -1.73
C THR A 255 33.04 3.06 -2.15
N ASP A 256 32.34 3.98 -2.81
CA ASP A 256 32.97 5.17 -3.37
C ASP A 256 33.34 6.16 -2.27
N LYS A 257 34.52 6.76 -2.44
CA LYS A 257 35.00 7.77 -1.51
C LYS A 257 34.42 9.11 -1.89
N LEU A 258 33.99 9.87 -0.90
CA LEU A 258 33.55 11.25 -1.11
C LEU A 258 34.73 12.21 -1.22
N PHE A 259 35.88 11.85 -0.64
CA PHE A 259 37.07 12.70 -0.58
C PHE A 259 38.33 11.99 -1.08
N ASN A 260 39.19 12.76 -1.72
CA ASN A 260 40.54 12.40 -2.08
C ASN A 260 41.48 12.50 -0.87
N LYS A 261 42.67 11.91 -0.95
CA LYS A 261 43.68 11.97 0.13
C LYS A 261 44.10 13.40 0.52
N ASN A 262 43.96 14.36 -0.38
CA ASN A 262 44.24 15.78 -0.14
C ASN A 262 43.05 16.55 0.48
N GLY A 263 41.96 15.85 0.82
CA GLY A 263 40.74 16.42 1.42
C GLY A 263 39.79 17.11 0.44
N SER A 264 40.10 17.14 -0.87
CA SER A 264 39.16 17.62 -1.91
C SER A 264 38.07 16.58 -2.20
N PHE A 265 36.94 16.99 -2.77
CA PHE A 265 35.92 16.05 -3.23
C PHE A 265 36.46 15.11 -4.32
N SER A 266 36.04 13.86 -4.29
CA SER A 266 36.42 12.86 -5.28
C SER A 266 35.82 13.17 -6.66
N SER A 267 36.42 12.58 -7.70
CA SER A 267 35.87 12.65 -9.05
C SER A 267 34.45 12.10 -9.13
N ASN A 268 34.19 10.95 -8.51
CA ASN A 268 32.89 10.28 -8.55
C ASN A 268 31.79 11.17 -7.93
N LEU A 269 32.07 11.79 -6.77
CA LEU A 269 31.12 12.72 -6.17
C LEU A 269 30.86 13.95 -7.07
N MET A 270 31.92 14.50 -7.67
CA MET A 270 31.77 15.66 -8.56
C MET A 270 30.99 15.33 -9.83
N GLU A 271 31.16 14.12 -10.36
CA GLU A 271 30.43 13.60 -11.52
C GLU A 271 28.94 13.44 -11.19
N ALA A 272 28.60 12.77 -10.10
CA ALA A 272 27.21 12.61 -9.65
C ALA A 272 26.52 13.97 -9.40
N ILE A 273 27.22 14.94 -8.79
CA ILE A 273 26.70 16.31 -8.61
C ILE A 273 26.44 16.97 -9.97
N SER A 274 27.34 16.77 -10.95
CA SER A 274 27.17 17.32 -12.30
C SER A 274 25.94 16.73 -12.98
N GLN A 275 25.78 15.41 -12.94
CA GLN A 275 24.63 14.72 -13.53
C GLN A 275 23.31 15.24 -12.95
N VAL A 276 23.19 15.33 -11.61
CA VAL A 276 21.99 15.89 -10.97
C VAL A 276 21.72 17.33 -11.41
N ARG A 277 22.77 18.15 -11.55
CA ARG A 277 22.63 19.53 -12.05
C ARG A 277 22.18 19.55 -13.51
N ASP A 278 22.71 18.67 -14.34
CA ASP A 278 22.35 18.57 -15.76
C ASP A 278 20.89 18.13 -15.90
N PHE A 279 20.40 17.22 -15.05
CA PHE A 279 18.99 16.86 -14.99
C PHE A 279 18.10 18.06 -14.63
N GLN A 280 18.48 18.83 -13.60
CA GLN A 280 17.75 20.03 -13.18
C GLN A 280 17.72 21.09 -14.29
N ALA A 281 18.86 21.35 -14.94
CA ALA A 281 18.97 22.28 -16.05
C ALA A 281 18.10 21.84 -17.23
N TRP A 282 18.21 20.57 -17.63
CA TRP A 282 17.42 20.01 -18.72
C TRP A 282 15.91 20.13 -18.46
N ILE A 283 15.44 19.84 -17.24
CA ILE A 283 14.02 19.97 -16.87
C ILE A 283 13.56 21.42 -16.93
N SER A 284 14.39 22.36 -16.44
CA SER A 284 14.10 23.80 -16.50
C SER A 284 13.98 24.28 -17.95
N ASP A 285 14.91 23.87 -18.81
CA ASP A 285 14.96 24.29 -20.22
C ASP A 285 13.88 23.62 -21.08
N ASN A 286 13.42 22.42 -20.69
CA ASN A 286 12.46 21.61 -21.44
C ASN A 286 11.14 21.41 -20.69
N LEU A 287 10.72 22.41 -19.91
CA LEU A 287 9.61 22.30 -18.95
C LEU A 287 8.32 21.70 -19.52
N ALA A 288 7.87 22.19 -20.68
CA ALA A 288 6.64 21.73 -21.31
C ALA A 288 6.71 20.25 -21.73
N TYR A 289 7.89 19.76 -22.12
CA TYR A 289 8.08 18.35 -22.42
C TYR A 289 8.16 17.51 -21.14
N ALA A 290 8.92 17.98 -20.14
CA ALA A 290 9.04 17.31 -18.85
C ALA A 290 7.66 17.10 -18.20
N GLN A 291 6.78 18.12 -18.24
CA GLN A 291 5.43 18.06 -17.68
C GLN A 291 4.49 17.06 -18.36
N LYS A 292 4.78 16.58 -19.57
CA LYS A 292 4.00 15.51 -20.21
C LYS A 292 4.18 14.16 -19.50
N LYS A 293 5.38 13.91 -18.97
CA LYS A 293 5.72 12.65 -18.26
C LYS A 293 5.70 12.82 -16.74
N LEU A 294 6.03 14.01 -16.25
CA LEU A 294 6.13 14.35 -14.82
C LEU A 294 5.23 15.57 -14.54
N PRO A 295 3.92 15.37 -14.34
CA PRO A 295 2.96 16.47 -14.27
C PRO A 295 3.31 17.53 -13.20
N ALA A 296 3.26 18.80 -13.58
CA ALA A 296 3.56 19.95 -12.73
C ALA A 296 5.01 20.06 -12.20
N ILE A 297 5.95 19.24 -12.69
CA ILE A 297 7.38 19.45 -12.41
C ILE A 297 7.83 20.84 -12.87
N LYS A 298 8.74 21.49 -12.12
CA LYS A 298 9.38 22.76 -12.49
C LYS A 298 10.84 22.83 -12.05
N TYR A 299 11.06 22.93 -10.75
CA TYR A 299 12.39 23.07 -10.13
C TYR A 299 12.56 21.93 -9.12
N PRO A 300 12.92 20.72 -9.58
CA PRO A 300 13.08 19.61 -8.66
C PRO A 300 14.30 19.81 -7.76
N ASP A 301 14.20 19.38 -6.50
CA ASP A 301 15.37 19.23 -5.64
C ASP A 301 16.31 18.15 -6.23
N GLY A 302 17.59 18.19 -5.88
CA GLY A 302 18.57 17.17 -6.25
C GLY A 302 19.00 16.34 -5.05
N LEU A 303 19.21 15.04 -5.25
CA LEU A 303 19.74 14.13 -4.25
C LEU A 303 20.85 13.27 -4.87
N VAL A 304 22.01 13.24 -4.21
CA VAL A 304 23.10 12.31 -4.50
C VAL A 304 23.26 11.37 -3.32
N VAL A 305 23.23 10.06 -3.57
CA VAL A 305 23.49 9.03 -2.55
C VAL A 305 24.80 8.33 -2.90
N ILE A 306 25.84 8.49 -2.08
CA ILE A 306 27.18 7.97 -2.38
C ILE A 306 27.94 7.57 -1.12
N GLY A 307 28.67 6.47 -1.19
CA GLY A 307 29.65 6.12 -0.16
C GLY A 307 29.07 5.87 1.24
N ARG A 308 29.97 5.73 2.21
CA ARG A 308 29.64 5.40 3.62
C ARG A 308 30.20 6.46 4.55
N SER A 309 29.43 6.87 5.54
CA SER A 309 29.87 7.80 6.57
C SER A 309 30.95 7.20 7.47
N SER A 310 31.02 5.86 7.59
CA SER A 310 32.10 5.16 8.29
C SER A 310 33.48 5.34 7.65
N SER A 311 33.53 5.79 6.39
CA SER A 311 34.77 6.10 5.68
C SER A 311 35.24 7.54 5.89
N LEU A 312 34.43 8.39 6.52
CA LEU A 312 34.70 9.81 6.71
C LEU A 312 35.33 10.08 8.09
N ASN A 313 36.38 10.90 8.11
CA ASN A 313 36.87 11.49 9.35
C ASN A 313 36.05 12.74 9.76
N ASP A 314 36.32 13.28 10.95
CA ASP A 314 35.56 14.42 11.49
C ASP A 314 35.66 15.69 10.63
N MET A 315 36.82 15.95 10.02
CA MET A 315 37.00 17.10 9.13
C MET A 315 36.20 16.93 7.84
N GLU A 316 36.22 15.74 7.25
CA GLU A 316 35.45 15.40 6.04
C GLU A 316 33.94 15.48 6.31
N ARG A 317 33.49 14.99 7.47
CA ARG A 317 32.08 15.08 7.88
C ARG A 317 31.63 16.53 8.07
N LYS A 318 32.48 17.36 8.68
CA LYS A 318 32.23 18.80 8.82
C LYS A 318 32.15 19.47 7.44
N ARG A 319 33.09 19.18 6.55
CA ARG A 319 33.11 19.74 5.19
C ARG A 319 31.90 19.33 4.36
N LEU A 320 31.47 18.06 4.43
CA LEU A 320 30.24 17.60 3.77
C LEU A 320 29.01 18.33 4.32
N THR A 321 28.97 18.59 5.63
CA THR A 321 27.88 19.35 6.26
C THR A 321 27.85 20.80 5.76
N GLU A 322 29.01 21.46 5.68
CA GLU A 322 29.16 22.82 5.15
C GLU A 322 28.75 22.89 3.67
N GLU A 323 29.13 21.88 2.87
CA GLU A 323 28.74 21.79 1.46
C GLU A 323 27.22 21.60 1.30
N ASN A 324 26.61 20.71 2.08
CA ASN A 324 25.15 20.55 2.08
C ASN A 324 24.42 21.82 2.55
N HIS A 325 25.03 22.58 3.45
CA HIS A 325 24.48 23.88 3.87
C HIS A 325 24.54 24.91 2.73
N SER A 326 25.67 25.00 2.03
CA SER A 326 25.84 25.94 0.90
C SER A 326 24.92 25.62 -0.28
N ARG A 327 24.56 24.34 -0.46
CA ARG A 327 23.66 23.85 -1.53
C ARG A 327 22.20 23.69 -1.11
N ARG A 328 21.83 24.17 0.07
CA ARG A 328 20.50 23.94 0.65
C ARG A 328 19.40 24.40 -0.32
N GLY A 329 18.47 23.48 -0.61
CA GLY A 329 17.37 23.72 -1.55
C GLY A 329 17.72 23.51 -3.03
N HIS A 330 18.93 23.01 -3.33
CA HIS A 330 19.35 22.68 -4.69
C HIS A 330 19.78 21.23 -4.84
N ILE A 331 20.86 20.81 -4.18
CA ILE A 331 21.37 19.44 -4.23
C ILE A 331 21.80 19.04 -2.82
N LYS A 332 21.28 17.91 -2.34
CA LYS A 332 21.69 17.29 -1.09
C LYS A 332 22.55 16.07 -1.39
N ILE A 333 23.69 15.97 -0.70
CA ILE A 333 24.61 14.83 -0.80
C ILE A 333 24.47 14.06 0.51
N ILE A 334 24.12 12.78 0.44
CA ILE A 334 24.02 11.91 1.60
C ILE A 334 24.81 10.62 1.38
N THR A 335 25.19 10.00 2.50
CA THR A 335 25.77 8.66 2.48
C THR A 335 24.69 7.59 2.67
N TYR A 336 25.02 6.35 2.36
CA TYR A 336 24.11 5.22 2.63
C TYR A 336 23.82 5.04 4.13
N ASP A 337 24.75 5.42 5.01
CA ASP A 337 24.49 5.43 6.46
C ASP A 337 23.44 6.45 6.85
N GLU A 338 23.50 7.66 6.28
CA GLU A 338 22.49 8.69 6.53
C GLU A 338 21.11 8.30 6.00
N LEU A 339 21.07 7.54 4.89
CA LEU A 339 19.84 6.96 4.37
C LEU A 339 19.21 5.98 5.38
N ILE A 340 20.03 5.06 5.92
CA ILE A 340 19.61 4.12 6.96
C ILE A 340 19.17 4.84 8.23
N GLU A 341 19.93 5.84 8.70
CA GLU A 341 19.60 6.58 9.91
C GLU A 341 18.32 7.41 9.76
N THR A 342 18.09 7.99 8.58
CA THR A 342 16.82 8.65 8.25
C THR A 342 15.66 7.66 8.34
N ALA A 343 15.81 6.47 7.73
CA ALA A 343 14.80 5.42 7.80
C ALA A 343 14.56 4.95 9.25
N LYS A 344 15.62 4.72 10.05
CA LYS A 344 15.51 4.38 11.48
C LYS A 344 14.80 5.48 12.27
N SER A 345 15.08 6.75 11.98
CA SER A 345 14.42 7.88 12.63
C SER A 345 12.93 7.97 12.29
N VAL A 346 12.58 7.79 11.01
CA VAL A 346 11.18 7.77 10.57
C VAL A 346 10.44 6.61 11.22
N HIS A 347 11.00 5.41 11.20
CA HIS A 347 10.42 4.25 11.87
C HIS A 347 10.20 4.50 13.37
N ARG A 348 11.18 5.08 14.08
CA ARG A 348 11.00 5.48 15.48
C ARG A 348 9.85 6.45 15.67
N ASN A 349 9.71 7.46 14.81
CA ASN A 349 8.63 8.44 14.87
C ASN A 349 7.24 7.87 14.51
N LEU A 350 7.19 6.80 13.72
CA LEU A 350 5.95 6.08 13.44
C LEU A 350 5.49 5.25 14.65
N VAL A 351 6.43 4.70 15.41
CA VAL A 351 6.14 3.84 16.57
C VAL A 351 6.00 4.64 17.88
N GLN A 352 6.65 5.80 17.98
CA GLN A 352 6.66 6.63 19.18
C GLN A 352 5.96 7.96 18.94
N LYS A 353 5.11 8.38 19.89
CA LYS A 353 4.50 9.72 19.84
C LYS A 353 5.60 10.78 19.91
N PRO A 354 5.60 11.79 19.01
CA PRO A 354 6.58 12.87 19.07
C PRO A 354 6.53 13.59 20.42
N LEU A 355 7.70 13.86 20.99
CA LEU A 355 7.81 14.71 22.17
C LEU A 355 7.50 16.15 21.78
N VAL A 356 6.37 16.67 22.26
CA VAL A 356 6.00 18.08 22.11
C VAL A 356 6.56 18.83 23.32
N LYS A 357 7.52 19.72 23.09
CA LYS A 357 8.05 20.62 24.11
C LYS A 357 7.41 21.99 23.95
N THR A 358 6.91 22.54 25.05
CA THR A 358 6.36 23.90 25.09
C THR A 358 7.46 24.93 25.36
N SER A 359 7.20 26.19 25.00
CA SER A 359 8.12 27.31 25.30
C SER A 359 8.45 27.45 26.78
N LYS A 360 7.58 26.95 27.67
CA LYS A 360 7.80 26.93 29.12
C LYS A 360 8.84 25.87 29.55
N GLU A 361 8.99 24.80 28.79
CA GLU A 361 9.87 23.67 29.10
C GLU A 361 11.26 23.81 28.46
N THR A 362 11.37 24.64 27.42
CA THR A 362 12.65 25.06 26.86
C THR A 362 13.10 26.33 27.56
N LYS A 363 14.19 26.24 28.35
CA LYS A 363 14.86 27.46 28.88
C LYS A 363 15.12 28.42 27.72
N SER A 364 14.88 29.71 27.94
CA SER A 364 15.22 30.75 26.95
C SER A 364 16.68 30.56 26.52
N ILE A 365 16.87 30.51 25.20
CA ILE A 365 18.20 30.37 24.57
C ILE A 365 19.02 31.63 24.84
#